data_AF-A0A950NBG2-F1
#
_entry.id   AF-A0A950NBG2-F1
#
_cell.length_a   1.000
_cell.length_b   1.000
_cell.length_c   1.000
_cell.angle_alpha   90.00
_cell.angle_beta   90.00
_cell.angle_gamma   90.00
#
_symmetry.space_group_name_H-M   'P 1'
#
loop_
_entity.id
_entity.type
_entity.pdbx_description
1 polymer ?
#
loop_
_entity_poly.entity_id
_entity_poly.type
_entity_poly.pdbx_seq_one_letter_code
_entity_poly.pdbx_strand_id
1 'polypeptide(L)'
;FPVFEIIDDSGKLLGFTETDCYFEYRCEPGRHLFLTWGEGEAFIEAELAPGKTYFLQAWSKFGLVRSRPGFAPVAPGSDSFRELQKRWPELTCRELNPEKGADYERSRAEKVKEAKSEFEAGVKAAKVLPPDEGEPAIP
;
A
#
# COMPACT_ATOMS: atom_id res chain seq x y z
N PHE A 1 -2.37 -9.16 -1.25
CA PHE A 1 -3.45 -8.39 -0.60
C PHE A 1 -3.82 -7.20 -1.48
N PRO A 2 -5.10 -6.78 -1.54
CA PRO A 2 -5.44 -5.56 -2.28
C PRO A 2 -4.85 -4.34 -1.59
N VAL A 3 -4.45 -3.33 -2.35
CA VAL A 3 -3.98 -2.05 -1.83
C VAL A 3 -4.88 -0.95 -2.36
N PHE A 4 -5.40 -0.15 -1.45
CA PHE A 4 -6.28 0.98 -1.71
C PHE A 4 -5.61 2.27 -1.26
N GLU A 5 -5.93 3.35 -1.96
CA GLU A 5 -5.83 4.71 -1.43
C GLU A 5 -7.21 5.14 -0.96
N ILE A 6 -7.30 5.67 0.26
CA ILE A 6 -8.53 6.27 0.78
C ILE A 6 -8.56 7.72 0.33
N ILE A 7 -9.59 8.07 -0.43
CA ILE A 7 -9.83 9.41 -0.96
C ILE A 7 -11.23 9.82 -0.53
N ASP A 8 -11.30 10.82 0.35
CA ASP A 8 -12.55 11.23 1.02
C ASP A 8 -13.28 10.03 1.64
N ASP A 9 -14.54 9.80 1.29
CA ASP A 9 -15.36 8.66 1.76
C ASP A 9 -15.27 7.42 0.86
N SER A 10 -14.33 7.42 -0.08
CA SER A 10 -14.16 6.36 -1.08
C SER A 10 -12.79 5.70 -1.01
N GLY A 11 -12.66 4.55 -1.67
CA GLY A 11 -11.39 3.87 -1.85
C GLY A 11 -11.12 3.69 -3.33
N LYS A 12 -9.91 4.07 -3.75
CA LYS A 12 -9.37 3.76 -5.07
C LYS A 12 -8.48 2.53 -4.97
N LEU A 13 -8.83 1.45 -5.68
CA LEU A 13 -7.99 0.26 -5.78
C LEU A 13 -6.76 0.60 -6.63
N LEU A 14 -5.57 0.47 -6.04
CA LEU A 14 -4.30 0.73 -6.71
C LEU A 14 -3.74 -0.53 -7.37
N GLY A 15 -3.92 -1.67 -6.73
CA GLY A 15 -3.36 -2.93 -7.20
C GLY A 15 -3.42 -4.04 -6.16
N PHE A 16 -2.70 -5.12 -6.45
CA PHE A 16 -2.60 -6.28 -5.58
C PHE A 16 -1.13 -6.57 -5.26
N THR A 17 -0.84 -6.74 -3.98
CA THR A 17 0.44 -7.29 -3.52
C THR A 17 0.39 -8.81 -3.67
N GLU A 18 1.24 -9.33 -4.55
CA GLU A 18 1.41 -10.77 -4.78
C GLU A 18 2.86 -11.14 -4.51
N THR A 19 3.10 -12.42 -4.21
CA THR A 19 4.47 -12.92 -4.04
C THR A 19 5.28 -12.64 -5.32
N ASP A 20 6.49 -12.12 -5.13
CA ASP A 20 7.46 -11.80 -6.19
C ASP A 20 6.93 -10.86 -7.28
N CYS A 21 5.93 -10.04 -6.92
CA CYS A 21 5.38 -9.02 -7.79
C CYS A 21 5.38 -7.66 -7.11
N TYR A 22 5.37 -6.61 -7.92
CA TYR A 22 5.12 -5.24 -7.49
C TYR A 22 4.16 -4.56 -8.47
N PHE A 23 3.65 -3.40 -8.10
CA PHE A 23 2.93 -2.52 -9.02
C PHE A 23 3.39 -1.09 -8.75
N GLU A 24 3.22 -0.23 -9.75
CA GLU A 24 3.56 1.18 -9.65
C GLU A 24 2.30 2.02 -9.54
N TYR A 25 2.36 3.06 -8.73
CA TYR A 25 1.27 4.02 -8.60
C TYR A 25 1.81 5.45 -8.71
N ARG A 26 1.36 6.17 -9.74
CA ARG A 26 1.63 7.59 -9.92
C ARG A 26 0.50 8.40 -9.29
N CYS A 27 0.87 9.30 -8.39
CA CYS A 27 -0.05 10.16 -7.66
C CYS A 27 0.49 11.59 -7.58
N GLU A 28 -0.41 12.52 -7.26
CA GLU A 28 -0.03 13.89 -6.94
C GLU A 28 0.72 13.94 -5.60
N PRO A 29 1.63 14.91 -5.38
CA PRO A 29 2.25 15.12 -4.08
C PRO A 29 1.23 15.53 -3.03
N GLY A 30 1.46 15.17 -1.76
CA GLY A 30 0.58 15.55 -0.65
C GLY A 30 0.37 14.42 0.35
N ARG A 31 -0.76 14.47 1.05
CA ARG A 31 -1.13 13.50 2.08
C ARG A 31 -1.96 12.37 1.46
N HIS A 32 -1.58 11.14 1.77
CA HIS A 32 -2.26 9.94 1.30
C HIS A 32 -2.47 8.97 2.47
N LEU A 33 -3.56 8.23 2.42
CA LEU A 33 -3.83 7.14 3.36
C LEU A 33 -3.97 5.84 2.56
N PHE A 34 -2.97 4.98 2.69
CA PHE A 34 -2.98 3.67 2.05
C PHE A 34 -3.53 2.60 2.99
N LEU A 35 -4.36 1.73 2.45
CA LEU A 35 -5.02 0.64 3.16
C LEU A 35 -4.74 -0.69 2.44
N THR A 36 -4.40 -1.71 3.21
CA THR A 36 -4.46 -3.11 2.76
C THR A 36 -5.13 -3.96 3.83
N TRP A 37 -5.65 -5.13 3.44
CA TRP A 37 -6.28 -6.05 4.39
C TRP A 37 -6.10 -7.53 4.05
N GLY A 38 -6.27 -8.36 5.08
CA GLY A 38 -6.34 -9.83 5.06
C GLY A 38 -7.21 -10.31 6.23
N GLU A 39 -6.65 -10.96 7.25
CA GLU A 39 -7.31 -11.18 8.56
C GLU A 39 -7.42 -9.91 9.45
N GLY A 40 -7.09 -8.76 8.91
CA GLY A 40 -7.22 -7.44 9.54
C GLY A 40 -6.74 -6.36 8.57
N GLU A 41 -6.98 -5.08 8.90
CA GLU A 41 -6.44 -3.96 8.14
C GLU A 41 -5.02 -3.57 8.58
N ALA A 42 -4.26 -3.01 7.64
CA ALA A 42 -3.05 -2.28 7.92
C ALA A 42 -3.05 -0.97 7.11
N PHE A 43 -2.70 0.12 7.78
CA PHE A 43 -2.73 1.47 7.22
C PHE A 43 -1.32 2.06 7.14
N ILE A 44 -1.11 2.90 6.13
CA ILE A 44 0.06 3.78 6.01
C ILE A 44 -0.45 5.19 5.75
N GLU A 45 -0.13 6.11 6.65
CA GLU A 45 -0.29 7.54 6.44
C GLU A 45 1.00 8.05 5.82
N ALA A 46 0.90 8.66 4.64
CA ALA A 46 2.05 9.09 3.87
C ALA A 46 1.97 10.56 3.52
N GLU A 47 3.09 11.27 3.62
CA GLU A 47 3.27 12.60 3.05
C GLU A 47 4.32 12.49 1.93
N LEU A 48 3.87 12.66 0.69
CA LEU A 48 4.66 12.41 -0.52
C LEU A 48 5.13 13.73 -1.14
N ALA A 49 6.44 13.87 -1.31
CA ALA A 49 7.06 15.03 -1.94
C ALA A 49 7.09 14.89 -3.48
N PRO A 50 7.04 16.01 -4.22
CA PRO A 50 7.11 15.99 -5.68
C PRO A 50 8.41 15.40 -6.20
N GLY A 51 8.32 14.65 -7.30
CA GLY A 51 9.49 14.09 -7.99
C GLY A 51 10.22 13.00 -7.20
N LYS A 52 9.54 12.35 -6.27
CA LYS A 52 10.10 11.26 -5.47
C LYS A 52 9.39 9.92 -5.70
N THR A 53 10.13 8.84 -5.53
CA THR A 53 9.63 7.46 -5.51
C THR A 53 9.70 6.93 -4.08
N TYR A 54 8.59 6.34 -3.63
CA TYR A 54 8.45 5.74 -2.31
C TYR A 54 8.15 4.26 -2.44
N PHE A 55 8.62 3.48 -1.47
CA PHE A 55 8.48 2.03 -1.50
C PHE A 55 7.66 1.54 -0.31
N LEU A 56 6.60 0.79 -0.60
CA LEU A 56 5.78 0.11 0.39
C LEU A 56 5.96 -1.39 0.21
N GLN A 57 6.22 -2.11 1.30
CA GLN A 57 6.32 -3.56 1.29
C GLN A 57 5.13 -4.17 2.03
N ALA A 58 4.50 -5.15 1.37
CA ALA A 58 3.52 -6.02 2.00
C ALA A 58 4.06 -7.44 2.10
N TRP A 59 3.71 -8.13 3.18
CA TRP A 59 4.07 -9.53 3.37
C TRP A 59 2.98 -10.26 4.15
N SER A 60 2.93 -11.57 3.98
CA SER A 60 2.03 -12.42 4.76
C SER A 60 2.67 -12.70 6.12
N LYS A 61 1.97 -12.36 7.20
CA LYS A 61 2.23 -12.90 8.54
C LYS A 61 1.30 -14.10 8.72
N PHE A 62 1.88 -15.28 8.95
CA PHE A 62 1.09 -16.47 9.24
C PHE A 62 0.34 -16.29 10.58
N GLY A 63 -0.98 -16.23 10.51
CA GLY A 63 -1.87 -16.34 11.67
C GLY A 63 -2.24 -17.79 11.95
N LEU A 64 -3.03 -18.02 13.00
CA LEU A 64 -3.52 -19.35 13.37
C LEU A 64 -4.60 -19.90 12.41
N VAL A 65 -5.24 -19.05 11.57
CA VAL A 65 -6.39 -19.43 10.71
C VAL A 65 -6.20 -18.98 9.24
N ARG A 66 -5.80 -17.73 8.97
CA ARG A 66 -5.41 -17.20 7.64
C ARG A 66 -4.25 -16.18 7.80
N SER A 67 -3.86 -15.52 6.71
CA SER A 67 -2.77 -14.55 6.68
C SER A 67 -3.20 -13.14 7.13
N ARG A 68 -2.41 -12.54 8.03
CA ARG A 68 -2.49 -11.11 8.35
C ARG A 68 -1.52 -10.34 7.46
N PRO A 69 -1.91 -9.20 6.89
CA PRO A 69 -0.97 -8.39 6.13
C PRO A 69 0.02 -7.73 7.10
N GLY A 70 1.30 -7.96 6.88
CA GLY A 70 2.31 -6.98 7.20
C GLY A 70 2.31 -5.93 6.10
N PHE A 71 2.30 -4.66 6.47
CA PHE A 71 2.39 -3.53 5.55
C PHE A 71 3.29 -2.46 6.18
N ALA A 72 4.28 -1.96 5.45
CA ALA A 72 5.22 -0.98 5.96
C ALA A 72 5.87 -0.15 4.85
N PRO A 73 6.25 1.10 5.15
CA PRO A 73 7.23 1.83 4.35
C PRO A 73 8.57 1.10 4.34
N VAL A 74 9.32 1.24 3.25
CA VAL A 74 10.69 0.76 3.11
C VAL A 74 11.61 1.98 3.01
N ALA A 75 12.16 2.37 4.15
CA ALA A 75 13.01 3.55 4.27
C ALA A 75 14.34 3.37 3.48
N PRO A 76 14.79 4.41 2.75
CA PRO A 76 16.12 4.47 2.12
C PRO A 76 17.25 4.03 3.04
N GLY A 77 18.18 3.23 2.50
CA GLY A 77 19.37 2.78 3.22
C GLY A 77 19.13 1.75 4.34
N SER A 78 17.87 1.42 4.65
CA SER A 78 17.51 0.36 5.60
C SER A 78 17.89 -1.02 5.06
N ASP A 79 17.94 -2.03 5.94
CA ASP A 79 18.17 -3.41 5.51
C ASP A 79 17.05 -3.91 4.58
N SER A 80 15.80 -3.54 4.86
CA SER A 80 14.67 -3.84 3.97
C SER A 80 14.84 -3.23 2.57
N PHE A 81 15.39 -2.02 2.48
CA PHE A 81 15.67 -1.38 1.19
C PHE A 81 16.79 -2.09 0.44
N ARG A 82 17.87 -2.49 1.12
CA ARG A 82 18.97 -3.26 0.52
C ARG A 82 18.48 -4.61 -0.01
N GLU A 83 17.62 -5.29 0.74
CA GLU A 83 17.00 -6.54 0.30
C GLU A 83 16.03 -6.31 -0.87
N LEU A 84 15.24 -5.24 -0.84
CA LEU A 84 14.40 -4.85 -1.97
C LEU A 84 15.23 -4.65 -3.23
N GLN A 85 16.35 -3.90 -3.16
CA GLN A 85 17.22 -3.65 -4.30
C GLN A 85 17.83 -4.94 -4.89
N LYS A 86 18.22 -5.89 -4.04
CA LYS A 86 18.72 -7.20 -4.50
C LYS A 86 17.66 -7.99 -5.25
N ARG A 87 16.42 -7.96 -4.75
CA ARG A 87 15.31 -8.74 -5.31
C ARG A 87 14.61 -8.05 -6.47
N TRP A 88 14.72 -6.72 -6.59
CA TRP A 88 14.03 -5.91 -7.60
C TRP A 88 14.13 -6.47 -9.03
N PRO A 89 15.29 -6.94 -9.53
CA PRO A 89 15.40 -7.49 -10.88
C PRO A 89 14.59 -8.78 -11.11
N GLU A 90 14.22 -9.47 -10.05
CA GLU A 90 13.46 -10.72 -10.08
C GLU A 90 11.95 -10.47 -9.92
N LEU A 91 11.55 -9.26 -9.51
CA LEU A 91 10.15 -8.92 -9.30
C LEU A 91 9.43 -8.68 -10.62
N THR A 92 8.20 -9.17 -10.71
CA THR A 92 7.33 -8.90 -11.87
C THR A 92 6.47 -7.68 -11.60
N CYS A 93 6.55 -6.66 -12.47
CA CYS A 93 5.58 -5.56 -12.43
C CYS A 93 4.21 -6.06 -12.92
N ARG A 94 3.18 -5.91 -12.10
CA ARG A 94 1.80 -6.31 -12.42
C ARG A 94 0.86 -5.14 -12.30
N GLU A 95 0.41 -4.67 -13.45
CA GLU A 95 -0.61 -3.64 -13.52
C GLU A 95 -2.00 -4.18 -13.17
N LEU A 96 -2.82 -3.32 -12.58
CA LEU A 96 -4.21 -3.61 -12.32
C LEU A 96 -4.98 -3.71 -13.65
N ASN A 97 -5.64 -4.85 -13.88
CA ASN A 97 -6.58 -4.95 -14.99
C ASN A 97 -7.76 -3.97 -14.75
N PRO A 98 -8.03 -3.02 -15.66
CA PRO A 98 -8.98 -1.94 -15.38
C PRO A 98 -10.42 -2.42 -15.10
N GLU A 99 -10.91 -3.36 -15.90
CA GLU A 99 -12.28 -3.87 -15.77
C GLU A 99 -12.46 -4.65 -14.47
N LYS A 100 -11.58 -5.64 -14.24
CA LYS A 100 -11.60 -6.45 -13.01
C LYS A 100 -11.34 -5.62 -11.77
N GLY A 101 -10.49 -4.59 -11.89
CA GLY A 101 -10.19 -3.64 -10.83
C GLY A 101 -11.41 -2.85 -10.43
N ALA A 102 -12.14 -2.29 -11.41
CA ALA A 102 -13.35 -1.52 -11.15
C ALA A 102 -14.47 -2.37 -10.52
N ASP A 103 -14.66 -3.61 -10.97
CA ASP A 103 -15.59 -4.56 -10.35
C ASP A 103 -15.20 -4.85 -8.90
N TYR A 104 -13.91 -5.11 -8.65
CA TYR A 104 -13.41 -5.40 -7.31
C TYR A 104 -13.58 -4.20 -6.38
N GLU A 105 -13.18 -3.00 -6.81
CA GLU A 105 -13.32 -1.75 -6.06
C GLU A 105 -14.78 -1.53 -5.63
N ARG A 106 -15.73 -1.60 -6.57
CA ARG A 106 -17.17 -1.46 -6.27
C ARG A 106 -17.63 -2.50 -5.26
N SER A 107 -17.22 -3.76 -5.41
CA SER A 107 -17.60 -4.83 -4.49
C SER A 107 -17.06 -4.66 -3.06
N ARG A 108 -16.06 -3.78 -2.87
CA ARG A 108 -15.37 -3.54 -1.60
C ARG A 108 -15.57 -2.14 -1.04
N ALA A 109 -16.38 -1.29 -1.67
CA ALA A 109 -16.62 0.08 -1.25
C ALA A 109 -17.05 0.18 0.24
N GLU A 110 -18.00 -0.66 0.66
CA GLU A 110 -18.46 -0.65 2.05
C GLU A 110 -17.36 -1.07 3.05
N LYS A 111 -16.46 -1.97 2.64
CA LYS A 111 -15.33 -2.40 3.46
C LYS A 111 -14.31 -1.27 3.65
N VAL A 112 -14.06 -0.48 2.61
CA VAL A 112 -13.17 0.69 2.71
C VAL A 112 -13.78 1.74 3.64
N LYS A 113 -15.08 1.99 3.51
CA LYS A 113 -15.81 2.94 4.36
C LYS A 113 -15.76 2.54 5.84
N GLU A 114 -15.98 1.26 6.15
CA GLU A 114 -15.83 0.71 7.49
C GLU A 114 -14.41 0.90 8.02
N ALA A 115 -13.40 0.50 7.23
CA ALA A 115 -11.99 0.62 7.60
C ALA A 115 -11.58 2.08 7.89
N LYS A 116 -12.04 3.03 7.06
CA LYS A 116 -11.84 4.47 7.30
C LYS A 116 -12.44 4.92 8.63
N SER A 117 -13.69 4.56 8.89
CA SER A 117 -14.39 4.92 10.12
C SER A 117 -13.66 4.38 11.37
N GLU A 118 -13.18 3.13 11.32
CA GLU A 118 -12.37 2.57 12.41
C GLU A 118 -11.05 3.30 12.61
N PHE A 119 -10.39 3.72 11.52
CA PHE A 119 -9.17 4.50 11.57
C PHE A 119 -9.41 5.89 12.19
N GLU A 120 -10.43 6.62 11.75
CA GLU A 120 -10.79 7.94 12.27
C GLU A 120 -11.24 7.90 13.75
N ALA A 121 -11.88 6.81 14.16
CA ALA A 121 -12.23 6.57 15.56
C ALA A 121 -11.02 6.19 16.44
N GLY A 122 -9.81 6.09 15.87
CA GLY A 122 -8.58 5.73 16.58
C GLY A 122 -8.50 4.26 16.99
N VAL A 123 -9.34 3.40 16.42
CA VAL A 123 -9.35 1.95 16.68
C VAL A 123 -8.17 1.27 16.00
N LYS A 124 -7.70 1.82 14.88
CA LYS A 124 -6.57 1.31 14.09
C LYS A 124 -5.49 2.37 13.98
N ALA A 125 -4.24 1.95 14.14
CA ALA A 125 -3.07 2.81 13.96
C ALA A 125 -2.49 2.63 12.55
N ALA A 126 -2.01 3.73 11.97
CA ALA A 126 -1.21 3.71 10.75
C ALA A 126 0.28 3.74 11.08
N LYS A 127 1.08 3.16 10.17
CA LYS A 127 2.49 3.51 10.09
C LYS A 127 2.64 4.82 9.32
N VAL A 128 3.66 5.60 9.64
CA VAL A 128 3.92 6.88 8.99
C VAL A 128 5.01 6.68 7.94
N LEU A 129 4.78 7.21 6.75
CA LEU A 129 5.79 7.39 5.71
C LEU A 129 6.06 8.89 5.55
N PRO A 130 7.19 9.39 6.05
CA PRO A 130 7.53 10.81 5.97
C PRO A 130 8.08 11.19 4.58
N PRO A 131 8.05 12.49 4.23
CA PRO A 131 8.41 12.96 2.88
C PRO A 131 9.91 12.85 2.55
N ASP A 132 10.77 12.74 3.55
CA ASP A 132 12.21 12.57 3.41
C ASP A 132 12.63 11.14 3.05
N GLU A 133 11.79 10.14 3.30
CA GLU A 133 12.02 8.72 2.93
C GLU A 133 11.78 8.42 1.44
N GLY A 134 11.51 9.43 0.61
CA GLY A 134 11.43 9.25 -0.84
C GLY A 134 12.81 9.31 -1.50
N GLU A 135 13.05 8.39 -2.43
CA GLU A 135 14.18 8.44 -3.37
C GLU A 135 13.87 9.38 -4.54
N PRO A 136 14.87 9.94 -5.24
CA PRO A 136 14.63 10.64 -6.49
C PRO A 136 13.84 9.76 -7.48
N ALA A 137 12.86 10.35 -8.17
CA ALA A 137 12.04 9.61 -9.11
C ALA A 137 12.91 8.87 -10.14
N ILE A 138 12.63 7.59 -10.31
CA ILE A 138 13.22 6.79 -11.39
C ILE A 138 12.55 7.26 -12.70
N PRO A 139 13.32 7.70 -13.71
CA PRO A 139 12.79 8.23 -14.96
C PRO A 139 12.01 7.21 -15.80
#